data_AF-A0A1Q3SG11-F1
#
_entry.id   AF-A0A1Q3SG11-F1
#
_cell.length_a   1.000
_cell.length_b   1.000
_cell.length_c   1.000
_cell.angle_alpha   90.00
_cell.angle_beta   90.00
_cell.angle_gamma   90.00
#
_symmetry.space_group_name_H-M   'P 1'
#
loop_
_entity.id
_entity.type
_entity.pdbx_description
1 polymer ?
#
loop_
_entity_poly.entity_id
_entity_poly.type
_entity_poly.pdbx_seq_one_letter_code
_entity_poly.pdbx_strand_id
1 'polypeptide(L)'
;MKILNIGGATAILEHNGKRILFDPWMDDGIFHGAWYHYPPSKVHIEDLGHIDYVYISHIHEDHCSAGTIKHLNEDAEIIIMDKKPNFVAKFLDNHQFKFKKIHLVKPKSPLAILPDLTVDILEGDPANPMANAIDSTLIIRWGDFIIVNANDCIPYQEGMDYILKNYEKIDLALLPYGGGSGYPSCYLNLTEEEKASEQKRIMHNRMEQFVKNVNYLKPKTVMPFADQYAVAGSRSDLNQYISHPASPGVIEAFIADKQFDSQLLLLNSGQSYDFTLNEKQPPDPYHHFTLADRDAYLEGLKGIKYDHEHFQLNPTVALDRLVSHARSRLWQMQQTKNFFPEFTLYLDANDLQRRFKINFLNENIEEISFDKACDESFLRISVSATLLMLLLVGHVSWNIADAALFLDYERKPNVYDGKIYEFINYLRV
;
A
#
# COMPACT_ATOMS: atom_id res chain seq x y z
N MET A 1 27.17 0.26 -9.33
CA MET A 1 25.88 0.11 -8.63
C MET A 1 24.80 0.10 -9.70
N LYS A 2 23.83 -0.81 -9.65
CA LYS A 2 22.74 -0.89 -10.64
C LYS A 2 21.39 -1.05 -9.94
N ILE A 3 20.34 -0.44 -10.49
CA ILE A 3 18.95 -0.72 -10.09
C ILE A 3 18.16 -1.21 -11.31
N LEU A 4 17.42 -2.32 -11.16
CA LEU A 4 16.48 -2.86 -12.14
C LEU A 4 15.06 -2.61 -11.64
N ASN A 5 14.25 -1.92 -12.44
CA ASN A 5 12.84 -1.71 -12.15
C ASN A 5 11.99 -2.89 -12.63
N ILE A 6 11.14 -3.45 -11.78
CA ILE A 6 10.17 -4.48 -12.15
C ILE A 6 8.78 -3.84 -12.28
N GLY A 7 8.33 -3.15 -11.24
CA GLY A 7 7.05 -2.43 -11.20
C GLY A 7 6.52 -2.33 -9.77
N GLY A 8 5.59 -1.42 -9.51
CA GLY A 8 5.04 -1.23 -8.15
C GLY A 8 6.11 -0.75 -7.18
N ALA A 9 6.32 -1.52 -6.12
CA ALA A 9 7.41 -1.36 -5.16
C ALA A 9 8.56 -2.37 -5.39
N THR A 10 8.51 -3.15 -6.46
CA THR A 10 9.48 -4.22 -6.73
C THR A 10 10.62 -3.74 -7.62
N ALA A 11 11.83 -3.82 -7.09
CA ALA A 11 13.07 -3.51 -7.82
C ALA A 11 14.24 -4.34 -7.29
N ILE A 12 15.28 -4.50 -8.11
CA ILE A 12 16.51 -5.19 -7.72
C ILE A 12 17.67 -4.22 -7.71
N LEU A 13 18.34 -4.09 -6.57
CA LEU A 13 19.59 -3.38 -6.42
C LEU A 13 20.76 -4.35 -6.52
N GLU A 14 21.74 -4.05 -7.36
CA GLU A 14 22.94 -4.88 -7.56
C GLU A 14 24.24 -4.11 -7.34
N HIS A 15 25.13 -4.70 -6.53
CA HIS A 15 26.49 -4.23 -6.33
C HIS A 15 27.46 -5.40 -6.14
N ASN A 16 28.60 -5.38 -6.85
CA ASN A 16 29.66 -6.39 -6.75
C ASN A 16 29.16 -7.85 -6.84
N GLY A 17 28.17 -8.10 -7.71
CA GLY A 17 27.58 -9.42 -7.92
C GLY A 17 26.61 -9.87 -6.83
N LYS A 18 26.27 -9.00 -5.87
CA LYS A 18 25.26 -9.24 -4.84
C LYS A 18 23.98 -8.47 -5.15
N ARG A 19 22.82 -9.09 -4.87
CA ARG A 19 21.51 -8.57 -5.25
C ARG A 19 20.56 -8.46 -4.07
N ILE A 20 19.93 -7.30 -3.92
CA ILE A 20 18.84 -7.05 -2.96
C ILE A 20 17.54 -6.86 -3.74
N LEU A 21 16.54 -7.71 -3.49
CA LEU A 21 15.18 -7.53 -3.98
C LEU A 21 14.40 -6.68 -2.99
N PHE A 22 13.76 -5.62 -3.46
CA PHE A 22 12.83 -4.81 -2.67
C PHE A 22 11.41 -5.31 -2.90
N ASP A 23 10.66 -5.48 -1.82
CA ASP A 23 9.20 -5.64 -1.78
C ASP A 23 8.65 -6.58 -2.88
N PRO A 24 8.83 -7.90 -2.72
CA PRO A 24 8.55 -8.88 -3.76
C PRO A 24 7.05 -8.99 -4.12
N TRP A 25 6.69 -8.50 -5.30
CA TRP A 25 5.39 -8.70 -5.94
C TRP A 25 5.56 -8.87 -7.46
N MET A 26 5.08 -9.99 -7.98
CA MET A 26 5.19 -10.40 -9.39
C MET A 26 3.97 -11.15 -9.93
N ASP A 27 3.06 -11.57 -9.05
CA ASP A 27 1.83 -12.27 -9.38
C ASP A 27 0.64 -11.32 -9.44
N ASP A 28 -0.20 -11.49 -10.45
CA ASP A 28 -1.45 -10.75 -10.60
C ASP A 28 -2.58 -11.38 -9.76
N GLY A 29 -3.58 -10.57 -9.41
CA GLY A 29 -4.73 -11.02 -8.63
C GLY A 29 -4.46 -11.08 -7.13
N ILE A 30 -3.48 -10.32 -6.63
CA ILE A 30 -3.30 -10.09 -5.20
C ILE A 30 -4.46 -9.22 -4.64
N PHE A 31 -4.53 -9.10 -3.32
CA PHE A 31 -5.67 -8.44 -2.64
C PHE A 31 -7.00 -9.10 -3.02
N HIS A 32 -7.05 -10.43 -2.89
CA HIS A 32 -8.24 -11.25 -3.19
C HIS A 32 -8.75 -11.14 -4.65
N GLY A 33 -7.84 -11.08 -5.62
CA GLY A 33 -8.15 -10.99 -7.05
C GLY A 33 -8.34 -9.56 -7.56
N ALA A 34 -8.07 -8.54 -6.74
CA ALA A 34 -8.36 -7.15 -7.11
C ALA A 34 -7.23 -6.49 -7.90
N TRP A 35 -5.99 -6.61 -7.46
CA TRP A 35 -4.89 -5.82 -7.99
C TRP A 35 -4.06 -6.58 -9.02
N TYR A 36 -3.74 -5.89 -10.10
CA TYR A 36 -2.94 -6.36 -11.23
C TYR A 36 -1.83 -5.35 -11.51
N HIS A 37 -0.70 -5.82 -12.01
CA HIS A 37 0.43 -4.96 -12.36
C HIS A 37 0.03 -3.99 -13.46
N TYR A 38 0.18 -2.69 -13.18
CA TYR A 38 0.02 -1.68 -14.21
C TYR A 38 1.05 -0.53 -14.03
N PRO A 39 1.80 -0.15 -15.08
CA PRO A 39 1.83 -0.77 -16.40
C PRO A 39 2.23 -2.26 -16.38
N PRO A 40 1.84 -3.06 -17.39
CA PRO A 40 2.09 -4.49 -17.38
C PRO A 40 3.58 -4.79 -17.19
N SER A 41 3.89 -5.71 -16.27
CA SER A 41 5.27 -6.14 -16.06
C SER A 41 5.81 -6.88 -17.29
N LYS A 42 7.04 -6.58 -17.67
CA LYS A 42 7.80 -7.32 -18.71
C LYS A 42 8.73 -8.37 -18.12
N VAL A 43 8.80 -8.44 -16.79
CA VAL A 43 9.69 -9.35 -16.06
C VAL A 43 8.84 -10.49 -15.54
N HIS A 44 9.28 -11.72 -15.77
CA HIS A 44 8.66 -12.92 -15.23
C HIS A 44 9.38 -13.39 -13.97
N ILE A 45 8.72 -14.20 -13.15
CA ILE A 45 9.26 -14.62 -11.85
C ILE A 45 10.57 -15.40 -11.98
N GLU A 46 10.74 -16.11 -13.10
CA GLU A 46 11.97 -16.83 -13.45
C GLU A 46 13.14 -15.87 -13.76
N ASP A 47 12.86 -14.66 -14.23
CA ASP A 47 13.86 -13.64 -14.57
C ASP A 47 14.48 -13.00 -13.32
N LEU A 48 13.88 -13.19 -12.13
CA LEU A 48 14.45 -12.73 -10.87
C LEU A 48 15.83 -13.33 -10.63
N GLY A 49 16.07 -14.58 -11.03
CA GLY A 49 17.33 -15.29 -10.80
C GLY A 49 17.71 -15.40 -9.31
N HIS A 50 19.01 -15.48 -9.01
CA HIS A 50 19.51 -15.60 -7.64
C HIS A 50 19.42 -14.28 -6.87
N ILE A 51 18.87 -14.31 -5.66
CA ILE A 51 18.74 -13.15 -4.76
C ILE A 51 19.51 -13.41 -3.46
N ASP A 52 20.40 -12.50 -3.06
CA ASP A 52 21.16 -12.65 -1.81
C ASP A 52 20.38 -12.11 -0.61
N TYR A 53 19.64 -11.00 -0.81
CA TYR A 53 18.87 -10.34 0.23
C TYR A 53 17.50 -9.94 -0.28
N VAL A 54 16.50 -9.97 0.61
CA VAL A 54 15.15 -9.46 0.33
C VAL A 54 14.79 -8.46 1.41
N TYR A 55 14.48 -7.23 1.02
CA TYR A 55 13.86 -6.26 1.91
C TYR A 55 12.35 -6.33 1.74
N ILE A 56 11.63 -6.43 2.86
CA ILE A 56 10.17 -6.33 2.90
C ILE A 56 9.82 -5.20 3.86
N SER A 57 9.25 -4.12 3.33
CA SER A 57 8.91 -2.94 4.12
C SER A 57 7.75 -3.21 5.08
N HIS A 58 6.67 -3.83 4.59
CA HIS A 58 5.48 -4.12 5.38
C HIS A 58 4.67 -5.27 4.78
N ILE A 59 3.47 -5.51 5.33
CA ILE A 59 2.71 -6.76 5.14
C ILE A 59 1.72 -6.76 3.96
N HIS A 60 1.48 -5.63 3.30
CA HIS A 60 0.53 -5.59 2.18
C HIS A 60 1.06 -6.43 1.00
N GLU A 61 0.14 -7.02 0.24
CA GLU A 61 0.47 -8.08 -0.73
C GLU A 61 1.30 -7.58 -1.92
N ASP A 62 1.18 -6.29 -2.26
CA ASP A 62 2.00 -5.60 -3.26
C ASP A 62 3.43 -5.32 -2.81
N HIS A 63 3.75 -5.66 -1.55
CA HIS A 63 5.10 -5.61 -1.00
C HIS A 63 5.57 -6.95 -0.41
N CYS A 64 4.64 -7.83 -0.04
CA CYS A 64 4.88 -9.07 0.67
C CYS A 64 4.06 -10.20 0.06
N SER A 65 4.16 -10.40 -1.25
CA SER A 65 3.37 -11.42 -1.93
C SER A 65 3.85 -12.82 -1.57
N ALA A 66 2.97 -13.65 -1.01
CA ALA A 66 3.23 -15.08 -0.83
C ALA A 66 3.45 -15.79 -2.17
N GLY A 67 2.72 -15.34 -3.21
CA GLY A 67 2.82 -15.86 -4.56
C GLY A 67 4.19 -15.63 -5.17
N THR A 68 4.86 -14.52 -4.83
CA THR A 68 6.22 -14.24 -5.28
C THR A 68 7.28 -14.87 -4.36
N ILE A 69 7.16 -14.67 -3.05
CA ILE A 69 8.15 -15.11 -2.04
C ILE A 69 8.42 -16.61 -2.09
N LYS A 70 7.39 -17.43 -2.40
CA LYS A 70 7.53 -18.90 -2.50
C LYS A 70 8.50 -19.38 -3.60
N HIS A 71 8.82 -18.53 -4.58
CA HIS A 71 9.74 -18.87 -5.68
C HIS A 71 11.18 -18.40 -5.42
N LEU A 72 11.42 -17.66 -4.35
CA LEU A 72 12.76 -17.17 -4.01
C LEU A 72 13.64 -18.32 -3.48
N ASN A 73 14.94 -18.21 -3.71
CA ASN A 73 15.93 -19.16 -3.22
C ASN A 73 16.02 -19.13 -1.67
N GLU A 74 16.00 -20.31 -1.04
CA GLU A 74 16.00 -20.45 0.43
C GLU A 74 17.28 -19.89 1.11
N ASP A 75 18.38 -19.74 0.36
CA ASP A 75 19.63 -19.19 0.89
C ASP A 75 19.68 -17.65 0.91
N ALA A 76 18.64 -16.97 0.43
CA ALA A 76 18.44 -15.54 0.60
C ALA A 76 18.30 -15.15 2.09
N GLU A 77 18.72 -13.94 2.43
CA GLU A 77 18.57 -13.36 3.77
C GLU A 77 17.54 -12.22 3.77
N ILE A 78 16.58 -12.26 4.70
CA ILE A 78 15.49 -11.29 4.77
C ILE A 78 15.89 -10.10 5.64
N ILE A 79 15.52 -8.89 5.25
CA ILE A 79 15.72 -7.64 5.99
C ILE A 79 14.34 -7.04 6.26
N ILE A 80 13.98 -6.88 7.54
CA ILE A 80 12.70 -6.30 7.96
C ILE A 80 12.88 -5.42 9.20
N MET A 81 11.95 -4.50 9.39
CA MET A 81 11.89 -3.66 10.59
C MET A 81 11.61 -4.49 11.85
N ASP A 82 12.38 -4.27 12.93
CA ASP A 82 12.13 -4.83 14.27
C ASP A 82 11.05 -4.01 15.00
N LYS A 83 9.79 -4.18 14.60
CA LYS A 83 8.62 -3.54 15.23
C LYS A 83 7.64 -4.57 15.77
N LYS A 84 7.00 -4.28 16.91
CA LYS A 84 6.03 -5.18 17.57
C LYS A 84 4.59 -4.66 17.46
N PRO A 85 3.62 -5.51 17.08
CA PRO A 85 3.80 -6.86 16.53
C PRO A 85 4.49 -6.81 15.15
N ASN A 86 5.32 -7.81 14.85
CA ASN A 86 6.01 -7.89 13.56
C ASN A 86 5.14 -8.71 12.59
N PHE A 87 4.37 -8.01 11.75
CA PHE A 87 3.43 -8.65 10.84
C PHE A 87 4.12 -9.45 9.73
N VAL A 88 5.24 -8.94 9.20
CA VAL A 88 6.02 -9.63 8.16
C VAL A 88 6.66 -10.90 8.71
N ALA A 89 7.32 -10.84 9.87
CA ALA A 89 7.91 -12.04 10.48
C ALA A 89 6.85 -13.12 10.75
N LYS A 90 5.67 -12.72 11.25
CA LYS A 90 4.54 -13.63 11.46
C LYS A 90 4.02 -14.22 10.15
N PHE A 91 3.97 -13.42 9.08
CA PHE A 91 3.56 -13.88 7.77
C PHE A 91 4.51 -14.93 7.19
N LEU A 92 5.83 -14.69 7.29
CA LEU A 92 6.85 -15.64 6.85
C LEU A 92 6.72 -16.98 7.60
N ASP A 93 6.50 -16.92 8.92
CA ASP A 93 6.29 -18.10 9.77
C ASP A 93 5.00 -18.85 9.41
N ASN A 94 3.88 -18.13 9.25
CA ASN A 94 2.58 -18.72 8.87
C ASN A 94 2.63 -19.44 7.51
N HIS A 95 3.40 -18.91 6.55
CA HIS A 95 3.60 -19.52 5.23
C HIS A 95 4.73 -20.57 5.21
N GLN A 96 5.42 -20.76 6.34
CA GLN A 96 6.55 -21.69 6.47
C GLN A 96 7.70 -21.39 5.50
N PHE A 97 7.88 -20.13 5.12
CA PHE A 97 8.98 -19.73 4.27
C PHE A 97 10.30 -19.82 5.04
N LYS A 98 11.23 -20.62 4.50
CA LYS A 98 12.54 -20.88 5.11
C LYS A 98 13.61 -20.11 4.38
N PHE A 99 14.12 -19.08 5.03
CA PHE A 99 15.25 -18.28 4.57
C PHE A 99 16.46 -18.50 5.47
N LYS A 100 17.66 -18.32 4.91
CA LYS A 100 18.93 -18.52 5.62
C LYS A 100 19.02 -17.71 6.91
N LYS A 101 18.52 -16.47 6.89
CA LYS A 101 18.53 -15.55 8.04
C LYS A 101 17.46 -14.48 7.88
N ILE A 102 16.91 -14.02 9.00
CA ILE A 102 16.09 -12.81 9.08
C ILE A 102 16.85 -11.78 9.92
N HIS A 103 17.17 -10.63 9.32
CA HIS A 103 17.75 -9.46 9.96
C HIS A 103 16.63 -8.55 10.46
N LEU A 104 16.45 -8.53 11.78
CA LEU A 104 15.55 -7.60 12.46
C LEU A 104 16.30 -6.29 12.72
N VAL A 105 15.99 -5.25 11.94
CA VAL A 105 16.66 -3.94 12.04
C VAL A 105 15.81 -3.01 12.90
N LYS A 106 16.35 -2.59 14.05
CA LYS A 106 15.66 -1.63 14.91
C LYS A 106 15.66 -0.24 14.26
N PRO A 107 14.57 0.52 14.37
CA PRO A 107 14.55 1.87 13.83
C PRO A 107 15.70 2.74 14.35
N LYS A 108 16.29 3.55 13.47
CA LYS A 108 17.38 4.50 13.77
C LYS A 108 18.61 3.81 14.39
N SER A 109 18.84 2.55 14.02
CA SER A 109 19.91 1.70 14.56
C SER A 109 20.61 0.95 13.41
N PRO A 110 21.55 1.61 12.71
CA PRO A 110 22.25 1.01 11.57
C PRO A 110 22.86 -0.36 11.90
N LEU A 111 22.61 -1.34 11.04
CA LEU A 111 23.07 -2.71 11.13
C LEU A 111 23.99 -3.05 9.95
N ALA A 112 25.24 -3.41 10.23
CA ALA A 112 26.15 -3.95 9.22
C ALA A 112 25.76 -5.40 8.87
N ILE A 113 25.36 -5.65 7.63
CA ILE A 113 25.05 -6.97 7.08
C ILE A 113 26.31 -7.61 6.47
N LEU A 114 27.12 -6.81 5.76
CA LEU A 114 28.45 -7.16 5.25
C LEU A 114 29.44 -6.05 5.63
N PRO A 115 30.76 -6.27 5.51
CA PRO A 115 31.75 -5.22 5.76
C PRO A 115 31.50 -3.91 4.99
N ASP A 116 30.90 -3.99 3.80
CA ASP A 116 30.59 -2.86 2.93
C ASP A 116 29.08 -2.58 2.78
N LEU A 117 28.20 -3.34 3.46
CA LEU A 117 26.74 -3.17 3.39
C LEU A 117 26.18 -2.91 4.80
N THR A 118 25.72 -1.69 5.03
CA THR A 118 24.98 -1.29 6.24
C THR A 118 23.56 -0.90 5.85
N VAL A 119 22.59 -1.37 6.62
CA VAL A 119 21.19 -0.98 6.47
C VAL A 119 20.70 -0.30 7.73
N ASP A 120 19.76 0.63 7.58
CA ASP A 120 19.08 1.30 8.67
C ASP A 120 17.62 1.48 8.28
N ILE A 121 16.74 1.62 9.26
CA ILE A 121 15.30 1.69 9.02
C ILE A 121 14.69 2.85 9.80
N LEU A 122 13.72 3.53 9.20
CA LEU A 122 12.84 4.47 9.87
C LEU A 122 11.39 3.96 9.83
N GLU A 123 10.65 4.23 10.90
CA GLU A 123 9.21 3.99 10.98
C GLU A 123 8.44 5.08 10.23
N GLY A 124 7.19 4.81 9.85
CA GLY A 124 6.26 5.83 9.39
C GLY A 124 6.01 6.96 10.39
N ASP A 125 5.49 8.09 9.91
CA ASP A 125 5.20 9.29 10.70
C ASP A 125 4.42 8.94 11.98
N PRO A 126 4.93 9.22 13.19
CA PRO A 126 4.22 9.01 14.45
C PRO A 126 2.86 9.72 14.53
N ALA A 127 2.64 10.79 13.75
CA ALA A 127 1.36 11.48 13.65
C ALA A 127 0.33 10.73 12.79
N ASN A 128 0.74 9.71 12.04
CA ASN A 128 -0.13 8.81 11.27
C ASN A 128 -0.07 7.39 11.87
N PRO A 129 -1.02 7.01 12.74
CA PRO A 129 -0.99 5.72 13.44
C PRO A 129 -0.92 4.50 12.51
N MET A 130 -1.58 4.55 11.35
CA MET A 130 -1.58 3.44 10.39
C MET A 130 -0.21 3.28 9.74
N ALA A 131 0.32 4.37 9.17
CA ALA A 131 1.65 4.36 8.56
C ALA A 131 2.73 4.00 9.58
N ASN A 132 2.68 4.60 10.78
CA ASN A 132 3.63 4.27 11.83
C ASN A 132 3.57 2.79 12.19
N ALA A 133 2.39 2.16 12.22
CA ALA A 133 2.24 0.78 12.67
C ALA A 133 2.95 -0.25 11.78
N ILE A 134 3.00 -0.02 10.46
CA ILE A 134 3.48 -1.02 9.50
C ILE A 134 4.56 -0.52 8.55
N ASP A 135 4.50 0.73 8.10
CA ASP A 135 5.38 1.23 7.03
C ASP A 135 6.82 1.42 7.53
N SER A 136 7.77 1.23 6.62
CA SER A 136 9.16 1.51 6.88
C SER A 136 9.92 2.07 5.69
N THR A 137 10.80 3.04 5.97
CA THR A 137 11.83 3.51 5.04
C THR A 137 13.12 2.74 5.28
N LEU A 138 13.73 2.21 4.23
CA LEU A 138 15.05 1.59 4.26
C LEU A 138 16.12 2.60 3.82
N ILE A 139 17.18 2.72 4.61
CA ILE A 139 18.42 3.38 4.19
C ILE A 139 19.48 2.31 3.99
N ILE A 140 20.17 2.36 2.84
CA ILE A 140 21.28 1.47 2.51
C ILE A 140 22.52 2.32 2.32
N ARG A 141 23.61 1.99 3.03
CA ARG A 141 24.98 2.37 2.65
C ARG A 141 25.67 1.13 2.11
N TRP A 142 25.94 1.10 0.81
CA TRP A 142 26.65 0.01 0.15
C TRP A 142 27.92 0.53 -0.53
N GLY A 143 29.08 0.30 0.10
CA GLY A 143 30.29 1.05 -0.17
C GLY A 143 30.06 2.54 0.11
N ASP A 144 30.43 3.39 -0.85
CA ASP A 144 30.22 4.84 -0.79
C ASP A 144 28.86 5.29 -1.34
N PHE A 145 27.97 4.35 -1.70
CA PHE A 145 26.68 4.66 -2.32
C PHE A 145 25.55 4.61 -1.28
N ILE A 146 24.80 5.71 -1.14
CA ILE A 146 23.71 5.84 -0.16
C ILE A 146 22.35 5.90 -0.87
N ILE A 147 21.44 5.03 -0.43
CA ILE A 147 20.10 4.89 -1.00
C ILE A 147 19.08 5.09 0.11
N VAL A 148 18.02 5.83 -0.18
CA VAL A 148 16.83 5.93 0.66
C VAL A 148 15.65 5.36 -0.12
N ASN A 149 15.14 4.21 0.32
CA ASN A 149 13.91 3.63 -0.20
C ASN A 149 12.77 3.88 0.79
N ALA A 150 11.98 4.93 0.52
CA ALA A 150 10.84 5.28 1.35
C ALA A 150 9.64 4.36 1.11
N ASN A 151 9.51 3.74 -0.06
CA ASN A 151 8.33 2.95 -0.42
C ASN A 151 7.03 3.71 -0.08
N ASP A 152 6.01 3.07 0.48
CA ASP A 152 4.77 3.71 0.97
C ASP A 152 4.95 4.61 2.21
N CYS A 153 6.10 4.52 2.89
CA CYS A 153 6.42 5.32 4.07
C CYS A 153 6.73 6.77 3.65
N ILE A 154 5.70 7.60 3.52
CA ILE A 154 5.85 9.01 3.16
C ILE A 154 6.87 9.70 4.08
N PRO A 155 7.95 10.28 3.54
CA PRO A 155 8.93 10.99 4.34
C PRO A 155 8.29 12.12 5.16
N TYR A 156 8.61 12.15 6.45
CA TYR A 156 8.17 13.16 7.41
C TYR A 156 9.38 13.89 7.99
N GLN A 157 9.16 15.09 8.55
CA GLN A 157 10.24 16.03 8.89
C GLN A 157 11.34 15.39 9.75
N GLU A 158 11.00 14.81 10.89
CA GLU A 158 12.00 14.23 11.82
C GLU A 158 12.75 13.05 11.21
N GLY A 159 12.09 12.27 10.35
CA GLY A 159 12.71 11.17 9.61
C GLY A 159 13.74 11.69 8.61
N MET A 160 13.38 12.72 7.84
CA MET A 160 14.30 13.36 6.90
C MET A 160 15.48 14.05 7.62
N ASP A 161 15.23 14.73 8.74
CA ASP A 161 16.27 15.34 9.57
C ASP A 161 17.27 14.30 10.08
N TYR A 162 16.78 13.11 10.47
CA TYR A 162 17.62 12.00 10.86
C TYR A 162 18.51 11.53 9.70
N ILE A 163 17.96 11.39 8.49
CA ILE A 163 18.73 10.98 7.31
C ILE A 163 19.86 11.99 7.05
N LEU A 164 19.54 13.28 6.93
CA LEU A 164 20.52 14.32 6.62
C LEU A 164 21.59 14.50 7.71
N LYS A 165 21.28 14.14 8.95
CA LYS A 165 22.23 14.19 10.07
C LYS A 165 23.22 13.02 10.06
N ASN A 166 22.81 11.84 9.62
CA ASN A 166 23.60 10.60 9.76
C ASN A 166 24.20 10.10 8.44
N TYR A 167 23.74 10.64 7.30
CA TYR A 167 24.16 10.26 5.96
C TYR A 167 24.59 11.52 5.21
N GLU A 168 25.83 11.52 4.74
CA GLU A 168 26.52 12.68 4.18
C GLU A 168 26.02 13.09 2.78
N LYS A 169 25.31 12.18 2.11
CA LYS A 169 24.68 12.36 0.81
C LYS A 169 23.60 11.32 0.61
N ILE A 170 22.77 11.51 -0.42
CA ILE A 170 21.83 10.52 -0.91
C ILE A 170 22.07 10.41 -2.41
N ASP A 171 22.62 9.29 -2.87
CA ASP A 171 22.90 9.08 -4.29
C ASP A 171 21.62 8.71 -5.05
N LEU A 172 20.74 7.91 -4.43
CA LEU A 172 19.43 7.54 -4.97
C LEU A 172 18.34 7.62 -3.90
N ALA A 173 17.23 8.29 -4.20
CA ALA A 173 16.01 8.21 -3.41
C ALA A 173 14.89 7.54 -4.22
N LEU A 174 14.25 6.51 -3.66
CA LEU A 174 13.00 5.92 -4.15
C LEU A 174 11.88 6.47 -3.29
N LEU A 175 11.05 7.37 -3.84
CA LEU A 175 10.07 8.13 -3.07
C LEU A 175 8.65 7.92 -3.59
N PRO A 176 7.64 7.81 -2.70
CA PRO A 176 6.25 7.71 -3.10
C PRO A 176 5.78 9.04 -3.70
N TYR A 177 4.97 8.95 -4.75
CA TYR A 177 4.41 10.11 -5.46
C TYR A 177 2.89 10.02 -5.66
N GLY A 178 2.29 8.89 -5.28
CA GLY A 178 0.85 8.65 -5.19
C GLY A 178 0.51 7.83 -3.95
N GLY A 179 -0.37 6.85 -4.09
CA GLY A 179 -0.81 5.99 -3.00
C GLY A 179 -2.21 5.44 -3.20
N GLY A 180 -2.48 4.27 -2.61
CA GLY A 180 -3.78 3.63 -2.66
C GLY A 180 -4.81 4.24 -1.71
N SER A 181 -6.03 4.45 -2.20
CA SER A 181 -7.19 4.80 -1.38
C SER A 181 -8.49 4.48 -2.09
N GLY A 182 -9.47 3.99 -1.34
CA GLY A 182 -10.85 3.89 -1.81
C GLY A 182 -11.53 5.26 -2.05
N TYR A 183 -10.98 6.35 -1.49
CA TYR A 183 -11.52 7.70 -1.69
C TYR A 183 -10.86 8.39 -2.90
N PRO A 184 -11.64 9.03 -3.79
CA PRO A 184 -13.10 9.19 -3.75
C PRO A 184 -13.89 8.09 -4.48
N SER A 185 -13.22 7.13 -5.14
CA SER A 185 -13.84 6.18 -6.06
C SER A 185 -15.03 5.39 -5.48
N CYS A 186 -14.88 4.91 -4.24
CA CYS A 186 -15.86 4.05 -3.59
C CYS A 186 -16.94 4.82 -2.81
N TYR A 187 -16.96 6.16 -2.87
CA TYR A 187 -17.90 6.98 -2.09
C TYR A 187 -19.15 7.27 -2.92
N LEU A 188 -20.24 6.58 -2.59
CA LEU A 188 -21.51 6.62 -3.31
C LEU A 188 -22.27 7.94 -3.14
N ASN A 189 -22.02 8.65 -2.03
CA ASN A 189 -22.63 9.95 -1.75
C ASN A 189 -21.85 11.15 -2.33
N LEU A 190 -20.90 10.89 -3.24
CA LEU A 190 -20.24 11.90 -4.06
C LEU A 190 -20.74 11.81 -5.49
N THR A 191 -20.99 12.96 -6.10
CA THR A 191 -21.21 13.08 -7.55
C THR A 191 -19.92 12.77 -8.32
N GLU A 192 -20.05 12.43 -9.59
CA GLU A 192 -18.90 12.15 -10.46
C GLU A 192 -17.98 13.38 -10.60
N GLU A 193 -18.55 14.60 -10.56
CA GLU A 193 -17.80 15.86 -10.53
C GLU A 193 -16.99 16.04 -9.24
N GLU A 194 -17.59 15.72 -8.08
CA GLU A 194 -16.89 15.74 -6.79
C GLU A 194 -15.77 14.70 -6.75
N LYS A 195 -16.00 13.48 -7.25
CA LYS A 195 -14.96 12.45 -7.35
C LYS A 195 -13.80 12.90 -8.23
N ALA A 196 -14.08 13.43 -9.42
CA ALA A 196 -13.04 13.93 -10.32
C ALA A 196 -12.26 15.12 -9.72
N SER A 197 -12.94 16.01 -8.99
CA SER A 197 -12.29 17.13 -8.28
C SER A 197 -11.36 16.64 -7.17
N GLU A 198 -11.84 15.72 -6.33
CA GLU A 198 -11.08 15.18 -5.21
C GLU A 198 -9.89 14.33 -5.68
N GLN A 199 -10.08 13.53 -6.73
CA GLN A 199 -8.99 12.79 -7.38
C GLN A 199 -7.86 13.74 -7.79
N LYS A 200 -8.18 14.81 -8.54
CA LYS A 200 -7.20 15.81 -8.98
C LYS A 200 -6.52 16.49 -7.80
N ARG A 201 -7.27 16.87 -6.77
CA ARG A 201 -6.74 17.49 -5.56
C ARG A 201 -5.75 16.58 -4.84
N ILE A 202 -6.10 15.30 -4.66
CA ILE A 202 -5.25 14.33 -3.95
C ILE A 202 -3.98 14.05 -4.77
N MET A 203 -4.10 13.77 -6.07
CA MET A 203 -2.94 13.55 -6.95
C MET A 203 -2.00 14.76 -6.94
N HIS A 204 -2.55 15.97 -7.07
CA HIS A 204 -1.75 17.21 -7.01
C HIS A 204 -1.02 17.34 -5.67
N ASN A 205 -1.71 17.11 -4.55
CA ASN A 205 -1.10 17.18 -3.22
C ASN A 205 0.01 16.14 -3.01
N ARG A 206 -0.15 14.92 -3.55
CA ARG A 206 0.87 13.87 -3.48
C ARG A 206 2.12 14.26 -4.29
N MET A 207 1.94 14.79 -5.50
CA MET A 207 3.06 15.25 -6.32
C MET A 207 3.75 16.50 -5.72
N GLU A 208 3.00 17.43 -5.12
CA GLU A 208 3.57 18.52 -4.33
C GLU A 208 4.42 18.01 -3.16
N GLN A 209 3.93 16.99 -2.44
CA GLN A 209 4.67 16.39 -1.34
C GLN A 209 5.94 15.69 -1.83
N PHE A 210 5.87 14.98 -2.97
CA PHE A 210 7.05 14.39 -3.61
C PHE A 210 8.11 15.45 -3.89
N VAL A 211 7.75 16.57 -4.55
CA VAL A 211 8.68 17.67 -4.85
C VAL A 211 9.26 18.28 -3.58
N LYS A 212 8.45 18.51 -2.55
CA LYS A 212 8.92 19.01 -1.25
C LYS A 212 9.93 18.08 -0.61
N ASN A 213 9.66 16.77 -0.62
CA ASN A 213 10.56 15.77 -0.05
C ASN A 213 11.88 15.69 -0.82
N VAL A 214 11.83 15.75 -2.16
CA VAL A 214 13.04 15.81 -3.00
C VAL A 214 13.88 17.04 -2.68
N ASN A 215 13.26 18.23 -2.65
CA ASN A 215 13.97 19.48 -2.39
C ASN A 215 14.53 19.55 -0.95
N TYR A 216 13.90 18.86 0.00
CA TYR A 216 14.38 18.75 1.37
C TYR A 216 15.56 17.79 1.48
N LEU A 217 15.42 16.56 0.97
CA LEU A 217 16.43 15.50 1.04
C LEU A 217 17.64 15.75 0.11
N LYS A 218 17.44 16.48 -0.99
CA LYS A 218 18.44 16.80 -2.01
C LYS A 218 19.21 15.57 -2.54
N PRO A 219 18.52 14.49 -2.96
CA PRO A 219 19.21 13.35 -3.53
C PRO A 219 19.84 13.73 -4.87
N LYS A 220 20.94 13.05 -5.26
CA LYS A 220 21.52 13.22 -6.60
C LYS A 220 20.56 12.73 -7.68
N THR A 221 19.98 11.56 -7.47
CA THR A 221 18.98 10.95 -8.34
C THR A 221 17.74 10.58 -7.53
N VAL A 222 16.55 10.83 -8.06
CA VAL A 222 15.29 10.39 -7.48
C VAL A 222 14.49 9.59 -8.50
N MET A 223 13.91 8.48 -8.05
CA MET A 223 12.98 7.66 -8.82
C MET A 223 11.63 7.67 -8.11
N PRO A 224 10.55 8.11 -8.76
CA PRO A 224 9.20 7.91 -8.24
C PRO A 224 8.93 6.41 -8.14
N PHE A 225 8.49 5.95 -6.98
CA PHE A 225 8.45 4.53 -6.62
C PHE A 225 7.19 4.20 -5.82
N ALA A 226 6.90 2.90 -5.68
CA ALA A 226 5.85 2.38 -4.80
C ALA A 226 4.43 2.85 -5.14
N ASP A 227 4.11 2.85 -6.43
CA ASP A 227 2.83 3.34 -6.92
C ASP A 227 2.68 2.89 -8.37
N GLN A 228 2.04 1.74 -8.62
CA GLN A 228 1.82 1.14 -9.95
C GLN A 228 0.93 -0.11 -9.87
N TYR A 229 -0.38 0.07 -9.98
CA TYR A 229 -1.35 -1.04 -10.06
C TYR A 229 -2.62 -0.63 -10.81
N ALA A 230 -3.44 -1.60 -11.17
CA ALA A 230 -4.81 -1.38 -11.61
C ALA A 230 -5.76 -2.37 -10.92
N VAL A 231 -6.97 -1.93 -10.63
CA VAL A 231 -8.01 -2.79 -10.05
C VAL A 231 -8.79 -3.48 -11.18
N ALA A 232 -8.80 -4.80 -11.21
CA ALA A 232 -9.51 -5.61 -12.20
C ALA A 232 -10.96 -5.92 -11.78
N GLY A 233 -11.64 -6.78 -12.53
CA GLY A 233 -12.91 -7.40 -12.16
C GLY A 233 -14.11 -6.44 -12.16
N SER A 234 -15.11 -6.75 -11.33
CA SER A 234 -16.39 -6.02 -11.29
C SER A 234 -16.28 -4.56 -10.83
N ARG A 235 -15.12 -4.16 -10.28
CA ARG A 235 -14.80 -2.80 -9.80
C ARG A 235 -13.82 -2.06 -10.70
N SER A 236 -13.47 -2.59 -11.87
CA SER A 236 -12.48 -1.98 -12.77
C SER A 236 -12.81 -0.54 -13.17
N ASP A 237 -14.10 -0.20 -13.30
CA ASP A 237 -14.53 1.14 -13.69
C ASP A 237 -14.17 2.20 -12.64
N LEU A 238 -13.90 1.81 -11.39
CA LEU A 238 -13.49 2.72 -10.32
C LEU A 238 -12.07 3.28 -10.50
N ASN A 239 -11.24 2.65 -11.34
CA ASN A 239 -9.90 3.15 -11.64
C ASN A 239 -9.93 4.60 -12.14
N GLN A 240 -10.99 5.01 -12.85
CA GLN A 240 -11.14 6.37 -13.37
C GLN A 240 -11.08 7.45 -12.27
N TYR A 241 -11.47 7.11 -11.04
CA TYR A 241 -11.50 8.01 -9.89
C TYR A 241 -10.39 7.75 -8.87
N ILE A 242 -9.58 6.70 -9.03
CA ILE A 242 -8.46 6.45 -8.11
C ILE A 242 -7.49 7.62 -8.24
N SER A 243 -7.02 8.11 -7.09
CA SER A 243 -6.07 9.22 -7.01
C SER A 243 -4.62 8.78 -7.30
N HIS A 244 -4.46 7.88 -8.27
CA HIS A 244 -3.22 7.25 -8.70
C HIS A 244 -3.07 7.42 -10.24
N PRO A 245 -1.96 7.98 -10.74
CA PRO A 245 -1.72 8.16 -12.17
C PRO A 245 -1.48 6.81 -12.88
N ALA A 246 -1.70 6.76 -14.19
CA ALA A 246 -1.42 5.57 -14.99
C ALA A 246 0.08 5.20 -15.07
N SER A 247 0.97 6.17 -14.85
CA SER A 247 2.42 5.92 -14.78
C SER A 247 3.17 7.07 -14.09
N PRO A 248 4.37 6.82 -13.55
CA PRO A 248 5.28 7.83 -13.00
C PRO A 248 5.62 9.01 -13.92
N GLY A 249 5.45 8.85 -15.24
CA GLY A 249 5.74 9.90 -16.23
C GLY A 249 5.01 11.22 -16.00
N VAL A 250 3.90 11.22 -15.24
CA VAL A 250 3.21 12.46 -14.84
C VAL A 250 4.10 13.43 -14.06
N ILE A 251 5.13 12.93 -13.39
CA ILE A 251 6.06 13.75 -12.60
C ILE A 251 6.90 14.67 -13.49
N GLU A 252 7.30 14.24 -14.69
CA GLU A 252 8.08 15.09 -15.61
C GLU A 252 7.34 16.39 -15.96
N ALA A 253 6.04 16.27 -16.29
CA ALA A 253 5.21 17.43 -16.58
C ALA A 253 4.97 18.27 -15.32
N PHE A 254 4.83 17.62 -14.16
CA PHE A 254 4.55 18.30 -12.89
C PHE A 254 5.71 19.15 -12.38
N ILE A 255 6.96 18.75 -12.66
CA ILE A 255 8.16 19.47 -12.18
C ILE A 255 8.72 20.49 -13.18
N ALA A 256 8.17 20.55 -14.41
CA ALA A 256 8.74 21.33 -15.50
C ALA A 256 8.90 22.83 -15.20
N ASP A 257 8.06 23.39 -14.34
CA ASP A 257 8.07 24.80 -13.92
C ASP A 257 8.51 25.00 -12.45
N LYS A 258 9.04 23.96 -11.80
CA LYS A 258 9.42 23.96 -10.38
C LYS A 258 10.93 23.96 -10.21
N GLN A 259 11.40 24.47 -9.07
CA GLN A 259 12.77 24.22 -8.65
C GLN A 259 12.92 22.73 -8.30
N PHE A 260 13.76 22.03 -9.06
CA PHE A 260 14.01 20.61 -8.91
C PHE A 260 15.44 20.28 -9.35
N ASP A 261 16.36 20.19 -8.38
CA ASP A 261 17.81 20.07 -8.66
C ASP A 261 18.28 18.62 -8.83
N SER A 262 17.46 17.64 -8.44
CA SER A 262 17.75 16.21 -8.54
C SER A 262 17.53 15.67 -9.96
N GLN A 263 18.32 14.68 -10.37
CA GLN A 263 18.05 13.93 -11.60
C GLN A 263 16.81 13.06 -11.39
N LEU A 264 15.73 13.31 -12.14
CA LEU A 264 14.59 12.41 -12.20
C LEU A 264 14.95 11.16 -13.03
N LEU A 265 14.83 9.98 -12.42
CA LEU A 265 15.05 8.68 -13.05
C LEU A 265 13.71 7.97 -13.27
N LEU A 266 13.31 7.83 -14.53
CA LEU A 266 12.17 7.01 -14.94
C LEU A 266 12.66 5.75 -15.65
N LEU A 267 12.17 4.59 -15.23
CA LEU A 267 12.52 3.28 -15.81
C LEU A 267 11.26 2.54 -16.23
N ASN A 268 11.28 1.96 -17.43
CA ASN A 268 10.25 1.00 -17.83
C ASN A 268 10.38 -0.29 -16.97
N SER A 269 9.32 -1.09 -16.90
CA SER A 269 9.42 -2.45 -16.36
C SER A 269 10.48 -3.25 -17.15
N GLY A 270 11.37 -3.93 -16.42
CA GLY A 270 12.51 -4.68 -16.96
C GLY A 270 13.72 -3.83 -17.34
N GLN A 271 13.69 -2.51 -17.13
CA GLN A 271 14.80 -1.63 -17.43
C GLN A 271 15.67 -1.39 -16.21
N SER A 272 16.99 -1.47 -16.41
CA SER A 272 17.98 -1.16 -15.40
C SER A 272 18.68 0.17 -15.64
N TYR A 273 19.25 0.75 -14.59
CA TYR A 273 20.13 1.91 -14.65
C TYR A 273 21.45 1.58 -13.96
N ASP A 274 22.56 1.77 -14.67
CA ASP A 274 23.91 1.65 -14.12
C ASP A 274 24.42 3.03 -13.70
N PHE A 275 24.62 3.24 -12.40
CA PHE A 275 25.09 4.51 -11.85
C PHE A 275 26.58 4.78 -12.09
N THR A 276 27.35 3.76 -12.46
CA THR A 276 28.77 3.90 -12.82
C THR A 276 28.91 4.32 -14.28
N LEU A 277 28.12 3.73 -15.18
CA LEU A 277 28.10 4.09 -16.60
C LEU A 277 27.19 5.28 -16.90
N ASN A 278 26.25 5.58 -16.01
CA ASN A 278 25.20 6.60 -16.18
C ASN A 278 24.30 6.31 -17.39
N GLU A 279 23.89 5.04 -17.54
CA GLU A 279 23.17 4.53 -18.70
C GLU A 279 22.02 3.59 -18.31
N LYS A 280 20.96 3.58 -19.13
CA LYS A 280 19.84 2.62 -19.03
C LYS A 280 20.13 1.36 -19.86
N GLN A 281 19.68 0.20 -19.40
CA GLN A 281 19.74 -1.06 -20.14
C GLN A 281 18.42 -1.84 -20.01
N PRO A 282 17.69 -2.08 -21.12
CA PRO A 282 17.97 -1.58 -22.49
C PRO A 282 17.87 -0.04 -22.56
N PRO A 283 18.46 0.62 -23.58
CA PRO A 283 18.55 2.08 -23.66
C PRO A 283 17.25 2.75 -24.16
N ASP A 284 16.12 2.04 -24.15
CA ASP A 284 14.83 2.55 -24.63
C ASP A 284 14.36 3.78 -23.84
N PRO A 285 13.67 4.75 -24.48
CA PRO A 285 13.04 5.85 -23.78
C PRO A 285 11.93 5.35 -22.84
N TYR A 286 11.60 6.16 -21.83
CA TYR A 286 10.48 5.85 -20.94
C TYR A 286 9.15 5.89 -21.71
N HIS A 287 8.26 4.94 -21.45
CA HIS A 287 6.92 4.89 -22.02
C HIS A 287 5.92 5.56 -21.06
N HIS A 288 5.33 6.68 -21.49
CA HIS A 288 4.26 7.37 -20.78
C HIS A 288 2.90 6.71 -21.03
N PHE A 289 2.43 5.93 -20.06
CA PHE A 289 1.07 5.36 -20.11
C PHE A 289 0.04 6.40 -19.68
N THR A 290 -1.01 6.54 -20.47
CA THR A 290 -2.17 7.39 -20.22
C THR A 290 -3.28 6.65 -19.48
N LEU A 291 -4.30 7.39 -19.02
CA LEU A 291 -5.51 6.78 -18.47
C LEU A 291 -6.21 5.90 -19.51
N ALA A 292 -6.25 6.32 -20.79
CA ALA A 292 -6.85 5.54 -21.86
C ALA A 292 -6.11 4.22 -22.12
N ASP A 293 -4.78 4.20 -21.98
CA ASP A 293 -4.00 2.96 -22.08
C ASP A 293 -4.36 1.99 -20.93
N ARG A 294 -4.59 2.52 -19.73
CA ARG A 294 -5.01 1.72 -18.57
C ARG A 294 -6.41 1.17 -18.75
N ASP A 295 -7.33 1.99 -19.24
CA ASP A 295 -8.70 1.56 -19.52
C ASP A 295 -8.72 0.46 -20.59
N ALA A 296 -7.90 0.59 -21.64
CA ALA A 296 -7.74 -0.44 -22.66
C ALA A 296 -7.16 -1.76 -22.11
N TYR A 297 -6.19 -1.69 -21.19
CA TYR A 297 -5.67 -2.85 -20.48
C TYR A 297 -6.76 -3.54 -19.63
N LEU A 298 -7.56 -2.74 -18.92
CA LEU A 298 -8.63 -3.23 -18.03
C LEU A 298 -9.78 -3.92 -18.77
N GLU A 299 -10.04 -3.63 -20.05
CA GLU A 299 -11.07 -4.34 -20.84
C GLU A 299 -10.86 -5.86 -20.83
N GLY A 300 -9.60 -6.33 -20.83
CA GLY A 300 -9.27 -7.75 -20.73
C GLY A 300 -9.47 -8.36 -19.34
N LEU A 301 -9.68 -7.53 -18.32
CA LEU A 301 -9.71 -7.93 -16.90
C LEU A 301 -11.08 -7.74 -16.23
N LYS A 302 -12.07 -7.16 -16.91
CA LYS A 302 -13.45 -6.96 -16.40
C LYS A 302 -14.16 -8.25 -15.97
N GLY A 303 -13.83 -9.38 -16.61
CA GLY A 303 -14.44 -10.68 -16.34
C GLY A 303 -13.87 -11.44 -15.15
N ILE A 304 -12.80 -10.94 -14.53
CA ILE A 304 -12.20 -11.56 -13.35
C ILE A 304 -13.17 -11.47 -12.17
N LYS A 305 -13.30 -12.58 -11.45
CA LYS A 305 -14.03 -12.64 -10.19
C LYS A 305 -13.06 -12.51 -9.02
N TYR A 306 -13.47 -11.78 -8.00
CA TYR A 306 -12.72 -11.73 -6.74
C TYR A 306 -12.93 -13.01 -5.94
N ASP A 307 -12.00 -13.34 -5.05
CA ASP A 307 -12.05 -14.57 -4.24
C ASP A 307 -13.40 -14.75 -3.52
N HIS A 308 -13.92 -13.66 -2.97
CA HIS A 308 -15.18 -13.65 -2.21
C HIS A 308 -16.44 -13.79 -3.09
N GLU A 309 -16.31 -13.69 -4.42
CA GLU A 309 -17.40 -13.86 -5.39
C GLU A 309 -17.50 -15.30 -5.91
N HIS A 310 -16.54 -16.17 -5.58
CA HIS A 310 -16.54 -17.58 -6.00
C HIS A 310 -17.46 -18.48 -5.17
N PHE A 311 -17.92 -18.00 -4.01
CA PHE A 311 -18.77 -18.77 -3.10
C PHE A 311 -19.77 -17.88 -2.37
N GLN A 312 -20.78 -18.50 -1.79
CA GLN A 312 -21.75 -17.84 -0.91
C GLN A 312 -21.78 -18.55 0.43
N LEU A 313 -21.62 -17.80 1.52
CA LEU A 313 -21.81 -18.35 2.86
C LEU A 313 -23.30 -18.61 3.12
N ASN A 314 -23.60 -19.71 3.81
CA ASN A 314 -24.97 -20.12 4.05
C ASN A 314 -25.71 -19.07 4.93
N PRO A 315 -26.95 -18.66 4.58
CA PRO A 315 -27.76 -17.76 5.40
C PRO A 315 -28.00 -18.22 6.84
N THR A 316 -27.75 -19.49 7.17
CA THR A 316 -27.79 -20.00 8.56
C THR A 316 -26.70 -19.39 9.45
N VAL A 317 -25.66 -18.77 8.88
CA VAL A 317 -24.69 -18.00 9.65
C VAL A 317 -25.40 -16.78 10.25
N ALA A 318 -25.47 -16.74 11.58
CA ALA A 318 -26.12 -15.64 12.29
C ALA A 318 -25.28 -14.37 12.26
N LEU A 319 -25.49 -13.57 11.22
CA LEU A 319 -24.78 -12.32 10.99
C LEU A 319 -24.94 -11.33 12.15
N ASP A 320 -26.11 -11.24 12.78
CA ASP A 320 -26.36 -10.44 14.00
C ASP A 320 -25.41 -10.81 15.13
N ARG A 321 -25.19 -12.11 15.37
CA ARG A 321 -24.25 -12.58 16.40
C ARG A 321 -22.81 -12.25 16.03
N LEU A 322 -22.43 -12.42 14.76
CA LEU A 322 -21.07 -12.05 14.30
C LEU A 322 -20.81 -10.56 14.49
N VAL A 323 -21.75 -9.70 14.08
CA VAL A 323 -21.66 -8.24 14.28
C VAL A 323 -21.58 -7.91 15.78
N SER A 324 -22.39 -8.56 16.61
CA SER A 324 -22.38 -8.36 18.06
C SER A 324 -21.03 -8.72 18.68
N HIS A 325 -20.45 -9.89 18.34
CA HIS A 325 -19.12 -10.29 18.84
C HIS A 325 -18.01 -9.35 18.34
N ALA A 326 -18.03 -8.98 17.07
CA ALA A 326 -17.11 -8.01 16.50
C ALA A 326 -17.22 -6.64 17.18
N ARG A 327 -18.44 -6.20 17.49
CA ARG A 327 -18.69 -4.96 18.24
C ARG A 327 -18.09 -5.02 19.64
N SER A 328 -18.23 -6.15 20.35
CA SER A 328 -17.64 -6.33 21.68
C SER A 328 -16.11 -6.20 21.63
N ARG A 329 -15.45 -6.80 20.63
CA ARG A 329 -14.00 -6.63 20.44
C ARG A 329 -13.64 -5.16 20.18
N LEU A 330 -14.35 -4.49 19.27
CA LEU A 330 -14.17 -3.07 19.00
C LEU A 330 -14.33 -2.23 20.27
N TRP A 331 -15.34 -2.51 21.09
CA TRP A 331 -15.61 -1.79 22.34
C TRP A 331 -14.48 -1.96 23.37
N GLN A 332 -13.95 -3.18 23.53
CA GLN A 332 -12.78 -3.42 24.38
C GLN A 332 -11.57 -2.60 23.94
N MET A 333 -11.35 -2.49 22.62
CA MET A 333 -10.28 -1.65 22.08
C MET A 333 -10.53 -0.15 22.31
N GLN A 334 -11.78 0.31 22.23
CA GLN A 334 -12.16 1.69 22.56
C GLN A 334 -11.89 2.02 24.03
N GLN A 335 -12.23 1.11 24.94
CA GLN A 335 -11.92 1.24 26.36
C GLN A 335 -10.41 1.27 26.60
N THR A 336 -9.66 0.35 25.99
CA THR A 336 -8.19 0.25 26.16
C THR A 336 -7.47 1.52 25.69
N LYS A 337 -7.95 2.13 24.61
CA LYS A 337 -7.32 3.30 23.97
C LYS A 337 -7.99 4.63 24.30
N ASN A 338 -9.01 4.61 25.15
CA ASN A 338 -9.86 5.75 25.51
C ASN A 338 -10.33 6.57 24.29
N PHE A 339 -11.10 5.93 23.40
CA PHE A 339 -11.59 6.54 22.16
C PHE A 339 -13.08 6.32 21.94
N PHE A 340 -13.87 7.38 22.12
CA PHE A 340 -15.34 7.39 22.05
C PHE A 340 -15.84 8.60 21.27
N PRO A 341 -15.63 8.65 19.93
CA PRO A 341 -16.11 9.76 19.12
C PRO A 341 -17.65 9.79 19.05
N GLU A 342 -18.21 11.00 18.91
CA GLU A 342 -19.63 11.18 18.58
C GLU A 342 -19.88 10.82 17.12
N PHE A 343 -19.94 9.51 16.86
CA PHE A 343 -19.91 8.96 15.51
C PHE A 343 -20.68 7.64 15.43
N THR A 344 -21.33 7.42 14.29
CA THR A 344 -22.08 6.19 14.03
C THR A 344 -21.54 5.47 12.80
N LEU A 345 -21.30 4.18 12.95
CA LEU A 345 -20.98 3.28 11.85
C LEU A 345 -22.21 2.48 11.47
N TYR A 346 -22.53 2.45 10.18
CA TYR A 346 -23.57 1.59 9.61
C TYR A 346 -22.91 0.49 8.77
N LEU A 347 -23.31 -0.76 8.98
CA LEU A 347 -22.87 -1.90 8.18
C LEU A 347 -24.07 -2.48 7.44
N ASP A 348 -23.96 -2.55 6.12
CA ASP A 348 -25.01 -3.06 5.26
C ASP A 348 -24.58 -4.37 4.59
N ALA A 349 -25.44 -5.39 4.73
CA ALA A 349 -25.42 -6.59 3.91
C ALA A 349 -26.47 -6.43 2.80
N ASN A 350 -26.05 -5.92 1.65
CA ASN A 350 -26.93 -5.44 0.59
C ASN A 350 -27.86 -6.53 0.04
N ASP A 351 -27.34 -7.72 -0.24
CA ASP A 351 -28.07 -8.86 -0.78
C ASP A 351 -29.08 -9.47 0.21
N LEU A 352 -28.88 -9.24 1.51
CA LEU A 352 -29.84 -9.65 2.57
C LEU A 352 -30.74 -8.51 3.04
N GLN A 353 -30.52 -7.27 2.58
CA GLN A 353 -31.25 -6.08 3.02
C GLN A 353 -31.23 -5.90 4.55
N ARG A 354 -30.08 -6.16 5.18
CA ARG A 354 -29.87 -5.99 6.62
C ARG A 354 -28.95 -4.81 6.89
N ARG A 355 -29.28 -4.01 7.91
CA ARG A 355 -28.47 -2.87 8.35
C ARG A 355 -28.22 -2.92 9.85
N PHE A 356 -26.96 -2.79 10.23
CA PHE A 356 -26.51 -2.74 11.61
C PHE A 356 -25.97 -1.35 11.95
N LYS A 357 -26.49 -0.76 13.02
CA LYS A 357 -26.10 0.55 13.55
C LYS A 357 -25.20 0.36 14.78
N ILE A 358 -23.98 0.88 14.69
CA ILE A 358 -22.98 0.92 15.76
C ILE A 358 -22.75 2.38 16.15
N ASN A 359 -23.27 2.78 17.32
CA ASN A 359 -22.90 4.07 17.91
C ASN A 359 -21.62 3.90 18.73
N PHE A 360 -20.58 4.69 18.45
CA PHE A 360 -19.29 4.58 19.12
C PHE A 360 -19.32 4.98 20.61
N LEU A 361 -20.41 5.58 21.08
CA LEU A 361 -20.66 5.91 22.50
C LEU A 361 -21.33 4.77 23.28
N ASN A 362 -21.78 3.71 22.61
CA ASN A 362 -22.52 2.61 23.22
C ASN A 362 -21.89 1.25 22.88
N GLU A 363 -21.92 0.32 23.83
CA GLU A 363 -21.42 -1.06 23.64
C GLU A 363 -22.29 -1.88 22.68
N ASN A 364 -23.60 -1.63 22.70
CA ASN A 364 -24.59 -2.46 22.02
C ASN A 364 -24.68 -2.16 20.52
N ILE A 365 -25.19 -3.16 19.78
CA ILE A 365 -25.58 -3.05 18.37
C ILE A 365 -27.10 -2.95 18.24
N GLU A 366 -27.58 -2.17 17.27
CA GLU A 366 -28.98 -2.12 16.86
C GLU A 366 -29.10 -2.58 15.40
N GLU A 367 -29.96 -3.56 15.11
CA GLU A 367 -30.38 -3.83 13.72
C GLU A 367 -31.60 -2.96 13.40
N ILE A 368 -31.52 -2.22 12.30
CA ILE A 368 -32.54 -1.25 11.89
C ILE A 368 -33.04 -1.59 10.48
N SER A 369 -34.22 -1.06 10.12
CA SER A 369 -34.74 -1.18 8.75
C SER A 369 -33.73 -0.64 7.73
N PHE A 370 -33.56 -1.36 6.62
CA PHE A 370 -32.60 -1.02 5.56
C PHE A 370 -32.86 0.37 4.94
N ASP A 371 -34.12 0.82 4.89
CA ASP A 371 -34.49 2.12 4.35
C ASP A 371 -34.43 3.26 5.37
N LYS A 372 -34.07 2.98 6.63
CA LYS A 372 -34.00 4.00 7.69
C LYS A 372 -32.82 4.93 7.41
N ALA A 373 -33.09 6.23 7.38
CA ALA A 373 -32.06 7.26 7.20
C ALA A 373 -30.96 7.15 8.26
N CYS A 374 -29.72 7.41 7.83
CA CYS A 374 -28.56 7.52 8.72
C CYS A 374 -28.60 8.83 9.52
N ASP A 375 -27.88 8.85 10.65
CA ASP A 375 -27.73 10.05 11.49
C ASP A 375 -26.90 11.15 10.77
N GLU A 376 -26.73 12.33 11.36
CA GLU A 376 -25.98 13.45 10.75
C GLU A 376 -24.46 13.21 10.64
N SER A 377 -23.87 12.46 11.60
CA SER A 377 -22.44 12.14 11.65
C SER A 377 -22.24 10.62 11.55
N PHE A 378 -21.85 10.14 10.37
CA PHE A 378 -21.73 8.71 10.11
C PHE A 378 -20.73 8.33 9.02
N LEU A 379 -20.34 7.05 9.08
CA LEU A 379 -19.84 6.27 7.95
C LEU A 379 -20.73 5.06 7.75
N ARG A 380 -21.16 4.82 6.53
CA ARG A 380 -21.88 3.62 6.11
C ARG A 380 -20.99 2.83 5.19
N ILE A 381 -20.85 1.55 5.47
CA ILE A 381 -20.10 0.58 4.66
C ILE A 381 -21.09 -0.44 4.12
N SER A 382 -21.18 -0.54 2.80
CA SER A 382 -22.10 -1.44 2.12
C SER A 382 -21.34 -2.49 1.32
N VAL A 383 -21.69 -3.76 1.54
CA VAL A 383 -21.03 -4.93 0.93
C VAL A 383 -22.03 -6.07 0.74
N SER A 384 -21.60 -7.16 0.08
CA SER A 384 -22.35 -8.42 0.10
C SER A 384 -22.29 -9.08 1.50
N ALA A 385 -23.28 -9.90 1.84
CA ALA A 385 -23.32 -10.63 3.10
C ALA A 385 -22.12 -11.56 3.26
N THR A 386 -21.69 -12.23 2.18
CA THR A 386 -20.49 -13.07 2.19
C THR A 386 -19.27 -12.24 2.58
N LEU A 387 -19.02 -11.12 1.91
CA LEU A 387 -17.86 -10.28 2.23
C LEU A 387 -17.94 -9.71 3.65
N LEU A 388 -19.13 -9.25 4.09
CA LEU A 388 -19.30 -8.78 5.47
C LEU A 388 -18.95 -9.86 6.49
N MET A 389 -19.39 -11.10 6.27
CA MET A 389 -19.04 -12.22 7.15
C MET A 389 -17.53 -12.47 7.15
N LEU A 390 -16.86 -12.46 5.98
CA LEU A 390 -15.41 -12.64 5.87
C LEU A 390 -14.62 -11.54 6.59
N LEU A 391 -15.10 -10.30 6.54
CA LEU A 391 -14.54 -9.16 7.28
C LEU A 391 -14.70 -9.35 8.80
N LEU A 392 -15.90 -9.74 9.24
CA LEU A 392 -16.22 -9.94 10.65
C LEU A 392 -15.48 -11.12 11.27
N VAL A 393 -15.18 -12.19 10.53
CA VAL A 393 -14.34 -13.29 11.04
C VAL A 393 -12.84 -13.03 10.87
N GLY A 394 -12.47 -11.88 10.30
CA GLY A 394 -11.08 -11.49 10.08
C GLY A 394 -10.35 -12.29 9.00
N HIS A 395 -11.09 -12.98 8.12
CA HIS A 395 -10.50 -13.65 6.96
C HIS A 395 -10.03 -12.63 5.92
N VAL A 396 -10.86 -11.60 5.67
CA VAL A 396 -10.49 -10.41 4.90
C VAL A 396 -10.26 -9.29 5.90
N SER A 397 -9.15 -8.55 5.78
CA SER A 397 -8.92 -7.37 6.61
C SER A 397 -9.73 -6.18 6.07
N TRP A 398 -10.29 -5.35 6.96
CA TRP A 398 -11.00 -4.12 6.56
C TRP A 398 -10.12 -3.17 5.76
N ASN A 399 -8.85 -3.02 6.14
CA ASN A 399 -7.89 -2.21 5.40
C ASN A 399 -7.53 -2.79 4.02
N ILE A 400 -7.42 -4.13 3.90
CA ILE A 400 -7.19 -4.82 2.62
C ILE A 400 -8.41 -4.68 1.71
N ALA A 401 -9.62 -4.80 2.25
CA ALA A 401 -10.85 -4.61 1.48
C ALA A 401 -11.05 -3.16 1.00
N ASP A 402 -10.60 -2.16 1.77
CA ASP A 402 -10.56 -0.76 1.32
C ASP A 402 -9.56 -0.58 0.16
N ALA A 403 -8.34 -1.11 0.29
CA ALA A 403 -7.32 -1.08 -0.76
C ALA A 403 -7.78 -1.81 -2.05
N ALA A 404 -8.49 -2.94 -1.90
CA ALA A 404 -9.08 -3.71 -2.98
C ALA A 404 -10.33 -3.06 -3.63
N LEU A 405 -10.79 -1.92 -3.11
CA LEU A 405 -12.02 -1.22 -3.52
C LEU A 405 -13.30 -2.03 -3.34
N PHE A 406 -13.34 -2.97 -2.39
CA PHE A 406 -14.50 -3.82 -2.16
C PHE A 406 -15.59 -3.18 -1.28
N LEU A 407 -15.28 -2.05 -0.64
CA LEU A 407 -16.15 -1.40 0.33
C LEU A 407 -16.81 -0.19 -0.31
N ASP A 408 -18.15 -0.18 -0.43
CA ASP A 408 -18.87 1.02 -0.83
C ASP A 408 -19.16 1.89 0.39
N TYR A 409 -18.83 3.17 0.28
CA TYR A 409 -18.92 4.12 1.39
C TYR A 409 -19.99 5.18 1.17
N GLU A 410 -20.65 5.57 2.25
CA GLU A 410 -21.23 6.90 2.38
C GLU A 410 -20.74 7.54 3.66
N ARG A 411 -20.32 8.82 3.59
CA ARG A 411 -19.77 9.53 4.74
C ARG A 411 -20.33 10.93 4.85
N LYS A 412 -20.87 11.27 6.03
CA LYS A 412 -21.39 12.61 6.34
C LYS A 412 -20.92 13.03 7.75
N PRO A 413 -20.34 14.23 7.92
CA PRO A 413 -19.82 15.11 6.87
C PRO A 413 -18.69 14.42 6.10
N ASN A 414 -18.35 14.91 4.91
CA ASN A 414 -17.24 14.36 4.11
C ASN A 414 -15.87 14.75 4.70
N VAL A 415 -15.56 14.24 5.90
CA VAL A 415 -14.32 14.50 6.65
C VAL A 415 -13.70 13.16 7.02
N TYR A 416 -12.44 12.97 6.66
CA TYR A 416 -11.67 11.78 6.99
C TYR A 416 -11.11 11.87 8.42
N ASP A 417 -11.32 10.82 9.22
CA ASP A 417 -10.69 10.65 10.53
C ASP A 417 -9.97 9.29 10.54
N GLY A 418 -8.65 9.30 10.37
CA GLY A 418 -7.84 8.08 10.30
C GLY A 418 -7.96 7.19 11.54
N LYS A 419 -8.28 7.75 12.71
CA LYS A 419 -8.46 6.96 13.93
C LYS A 419 -9.75 6.15 13.88
N ILE A 420 -10.81 6.65 13.24
CA ILE A 420 -12.04 5.86 13.02
C ILE A 420 -11.73 4.64 12.13
N TYR A 421 -10.98 4.81 11.05
CA TYR A 421 -10.62 3.72 10.14
C TYR A 421 -9.64 2.74 10.78
N GLU A 422 -8.68 3.21 11.58
CA GLU A 422 -7.86 2.36 12.45
C GLU A 422 -8.77 1.47 13.33
N PHE A 423 -9.79 2.06 13.94
CA PHE A 423 -10.69 1.34 14.82
C PHE A 423 -11.57 0.31 14.12
N ILE A 424 -12.02 0.60 12.90
CA ILE A 424 -12.79 -0.36 12.09
C ILE A 424 -12.04 -1.68 11.90
N ASN A 425 -10.70 -1.67 11.88
CA ASN A 425 -9.90 -2.91 11.82
C ASN A 425 -10.07 -3.83 13.05
N TYR A 426 -10.57 -3.32 14.18
CA TYR A 426 -10.93 -4.12 15.36
C TYR A 426 -12.36 -4.68 15.30
N LEU A 427 -13.16 -4.32 14.29
CA LEU A 427 -14.52 -4.82 14.10
C LEU A 427 -14.51 -6.22 13.48
N ARG A 428 -14.02 -7.17 14.27
CA ARG A 428 -13.97 -8.60 13.93
C ARG A 428 -14.06 -9.44 15.21
N VAL A 429 -14.39 -10.71 15.09
CA VAL A 429 -14.46 -11.66 16.21
C VAL A 429 -13.08 -11.91 16.81
#